data_AF-A0A5J6YW79-F1
#
_entry.id   AF-A0A5J6YW79-F1
#
_cell.length_a   1.000
_cell.length_b   1.000
_cell.length_c   1.000
_cell.angle_alpha   90.00
_cell.angle_beta   90.00
_cell.angle_gamma   90.00
#
_symmetry.space_group_name_H-M   'P 1'
#
loop_
_entity.id
_entity.type
_entity.pdbx_description
1 polymer ?
#
loop_
_entity_poly.entity_id
_entity_poly.type
_entity_poly.pdbx_seq_one_letter_code
_entity_poly.pdbx_strand_id
1 'polypeptide(L)'
;MAGETGSSPHATVLAPALTAAQLTMLSEQPSPEIRAAVAGHPNTPAALLGRLAADYSVQVLGNPALSLLRLAHPGLLEGWPTDTVLNLVVQPQAPDWLRRYALAHADPRFQVAVAGHPALNTDEIRQLARHTVWKVRARVAARPDLSLELLTALLDDSDYGVRLVLAARADLQPDAAERLGQDSSLLVRQAMRQRLLP
;
A
#
# COMPACT_ATOMS: atom_id res chain seq x y z
N MET A 1 41.29 -2.69 20.07
CA MET A 1 40.00 -3.38 19.87
C MET A 1 39.12 -2.42 19.07
N ALA A 2 39.32 -2.40 17.76
CA ALA A 2 38.67 -1.46 16.85
C ALA A 2 37.27 -1.97 16.51
N GLY A 3 36.30 -1.05 16.54
CA GLY A 3 34.91 -1.32 16.17
C GLY A 3 34.79 -1.62 14.68
N GLU A 4 34.06 -2.68 14.37
CA GLU A 4 33.62 -2.97 13.02
C GLU A 4 32.50 -2.00 12.63
N THR A 5 32.82 -1.19 11.63
CA THR A 5 31.93 -0.23 10.99
C THR A 5 30.82 -0.95 10.23
N GLY A 6 29.57 -0.60 10.53
CA GLY A 6 28.40 -1.04 9.77
C GLY A 6 28.56 -0.74 8.28
N SER A 7 28.37 -1.77 7.47
CA SER A 7 28.38 -1.69 6.01
C SER A 7 27.17 -0.88 5.55
N SER A 8 27.39 0.38 5.14
CA SER A 8 26.40 1.16 4.40
C SER A 8 26.04 0.43 3.09
N PRO A 9 24.76 0.39 2.66
CA PRO A 9 24.40 -0.20 1.39
C PRO A 9 24.85 0.75 0.28
N HIS A 10 26.00 0.49 -0.33
CA HIS A 10 26.33 1.14 -1.59
C HIS A 10 25.32 0.66 -2.64
N ALA A 11 24.44 1.55 -3.07
CA ALA A 11 23.55 1.30 -4.18
C ALA A 11 24.40 0.87 -5.39
N THR A 12 24.20 -0.35 -5.88
CA THR A 12 24.92 -0.84 -7.06
C THR A 12 24.49 0.00 -8.25
N VAL A 13 25.42 0.73 -8.86
CA VAL A 13 25.16 1.56 -10.04
C VAL A 13 25.47 0.74 -11.29
N LEU A 14 24.44 0.43 -12.07
CA LEU A 14 24.57 -0.23 -13.36
C LEU A 14 24.91 0.77 -14.47
N ALA A 15 25.64 0.33 -15.49
CA ALA A 15 26.04 1.20 -16.60
C ALA A 15 24.81 1.66 -17.42
N PRO A 16 24.68 2.95 -17.76
CA PRO A 16 23.47 3.50 -18.39
C PRO A 16 23.19 2.94 -19.79
N ALA A 17 24.22 2.42 -20.47
CA ALA A 17 24.12 1.87 -21.82
C ALA A 17 23.67 0.39 -21.84
N LEU A 18 23.38 -0.23 -20.69
CA LEU A 18 22.92 -1.62 -20.67
C LEU A 18 21.61 -1.77 -21.45
N THR A 19 21.59 -2.77 -22.32
CA THR A 19 20.43 -3.14 -23.12
C THR A 19 19.40 -3.91 -22.30
N ALA A 20 18.17 -3.96 -22.80
CA ALA A 20 17.09 -4.78 -22.25
C ALA A 20 17.49 -6.26 -22.03
N ALA A 21 18.22 -6.84 -22.99
CA ALA A 21 18.68 -8.22 -22.91
C ALA A 21 19.72 -8.41 -21.80
N GLN A 22 20.69 -7.49 -21.69
CA GLN A 22 21.69 -7.54 -20.61
C GLN A 22 21.06 -7.38 -19.23
N LEU A 23 20.08 -6.47 -19.08
CA LEU A 23 19.35 -6.29 -17.82
C LEU A 23 18.54 -7.53 -17.44
N THR A 24 17.95 -8.22 -18.42
CA THR A 24 17.28 -9.51 -18.18
C THR A 24 18.26 -10.54 -17.65
N MET A 25 19.45 -10.67 -18.25
CA MET A 25 20.48 -11.59 -17.76
C MET A 25 20.98 -11.23 -16.35
N LEU A 26 21.12 -9.94 -16.04
CA LEU A 26 21.49 -9.47 -14.71
C LEU A 26 20.41 -9.74 -13.66
N SER A 27 19.13 -9.74 -14.05
CA SER A 27 18.03 -10.02 -13.12
C SER A 27 17.99 -11.46 -12.61
N GLU A 28 18.62 -12.39 -13.34
CA GLU A 28 18.73 -13.80 -12.95
C GLU A 28 19.90 -14.07 -11.97
N GLN A 29 20.72 -13.06 -11.69
CA GLN A 29 21.84 -13.20 -10.77
C GLN A 29 21.36 -13.30 -9.32
N PRO A 30 22.06 -14.06 -8.46
CA PRO A 30 21.64 -14.27 -7.07
C PRO A 30 21.70 -13.01 -6.20
N SER A 31 22.51 -12.00 -6.56
CA SER A 31 22.66 -10.76 -5.78
C SER A 31 21.36 -9.92 -5.77
N PRO A 32 20.76 -9.69 -4.58
CA PRO A 32 19.61 -8.80 -4.43
C PRO A 32 19.91 -7.36 -4.84
N GLU A 33 21.15 -6.90 -4.64
CA GLU A 33 21.60 -5.55 -4.97
C GLU A 33 21.58 -5.31 -6.49
N ILE A 34 22.04 -6.30 -7.27
CA ILE A 34 21.97 -6.24 -8.73
C ILE A 34 20.52 -6.23 -9.20
N ARG A 35 19.65 -7.08 -8.65
CA ARG A 35 18.22 -7.11 -9.05
C ARG A 35 17.50 -5.81 -8.71
N ALA A 36 17.78 -5.22 -7.55
CA ALA A 36 17.29 -3.90 -7.18
C ALA A 36 17.78 -2.81 -8.15
N ALA A 37 19.05 -2.86 -8.55
CA ALA A 37 19.61 -1.92 -9.52
C ALA A 37 18.98 -2.10 -10.91
N VAL A 38 18.70 -3.34 -11.34
CA VAL A 38 17.94 -3.62 -12.56
C VAL A 38 16.53 -3.04 -12.45
N ALA A 39 15.81 -3.23 -11.35
CA ALA A 39 14.46 -2.69 -11.19
C ALA A 39 14.40 -1.16 -11.34
N GLY A 40 15.42 -0.44 -10.88
CA GLY A 40 15.51 1.03 -11.00
C GLY A 40 16.12 1.54 -12.33
N HIS A 41 16.61 0.66 -13.20
CA HIS A 41 17.35 1.08 -14.39
C HIS A 41 16.40 1.58 -15.52
N PRO A 42 16.70 2.73 -16.18
CA PRO A 42 15.80 3.31 -17.20
C PRO A 42 15.48 2.40 -18.39
N ASN A 43 16.41 1.52 -18.78
CA ASN A 43 16.22 0.59 -19.90
C ASN A 43 15.55 -0.73 -19.52
N THR A 44 15.06 -0.87 -18.28
CA THR A 44 14.47 -2.12 -17.81
C THR A 44 13.12 -2.36 -18.50
N PRO A 45 12.95 -3.50 -19.22
CA PRO A 45 11.72 -3.76 -19.96
C PRO A 45 10.50 -3.89 -19.07
N ALA A 46 9.34 -3.49 -19.60
CA ALA A 46 8.07 -3.49 -18.86
C ALA A 46 7.70 -4.85 -18.25
N ALA A 47 7.92 -5.94 -19.00
CA ALA A 47 7.67 -7.29 -18.49
C ALA A 47 8.60 -7.68 -17.34
N LEU A 48 9.86 -7.22 -17.37
CA LEU A 48 10.82 -7.47 -16.30
C LEU A 48 10.51 -6.63 -15.06
N LEU A 49 10.07 -5.38 -15.23
CA LEU A 49 9.55 -4.56 -14.12
C LEU A 49 8.38 -5.25 -13.40
N GLY A 50 7.45 -5.83 -14.17
CA GLY A 50 6.34 -6.60 -13.61
C GLY A 50 6.77 -7.81 -12.79
N ARG A 51 7.84 -8.51 -13.20
CA ARG A 51 8.40 -9.62 -12.41
C ARG A 51 9.12 -9.15 -11.14
N LEU A 52 9.89 -8.07 -11.24
CA LEU A 52 10.69 -7.55 -10.12
C LEU A 52 9.85 -6.78 -9.10
N ALA A 53 8.69 -6.25 -9.48
CA ALA A 53 7.87 -5.41 -8.62
C ALA A 53 7.35 -6.11 -7.36
N ALA A 54 7.28 -7.45 -7.34
CA ALA A 54 6.90 -8.22 -6.15
C ALA A 54 7.89 -8.02 -5.00
N ASP A 55 9.18 -8.04 -5.30
CA ASP A 55 10.26 -7.97 -4.30
C ASP A 55 10.93 -6.57 -4.23
N TYR A 56 10.81 -5.79 -5.31
CA TYR A 56 11.51 -4.52 -5.52
C TYR A 56 10.55 -3.37 -5.84
N SER A 57 9.39 -3.33 -5.17
CA SER A 57 8.33 -2.33 -5.41
C SER A 57 8.85 -0.89 -5.35
N VAL A 58 9.75 -0.59 -4.41
CA VAL A 58 10.32 0.77 -4.24
C VAL A 58 11.15 1.17 -5.46
N GLN A 59 12.01 0.27 -5.95
CA GLN A 59 12.89 0.50 -7.09
C GLN A 59 12.08 0.59 -8.39
N VAL A 60 11.05 -0.24 -8.55
CA VAL A 60 10.17 -0.16 -9.73
C VAL A 60 9.40 1.16 -9.76
N LEU A 61 8.86 1.62 -8.62
CA LEU A 61 8.17 2.91 -8.55
C LEU A 61 9.12 4.09 -8.76
N GLY A 62 10.39 3.95 -8.34
CA GLY A 62 11.45 4.91 -8.60
C GLY A 62 12.04 4.86 -10.01
N ASN A 63 11.63 3.90 -10.86
CA ASN A 63 12.16 3.76 -12.20
C ASN A 63 11.71 4.95 -13.09
N PRO A 64 12.64 5.72 -13.66
CA PRO A 64 12.31 6.92 -14.43
C PRO A 64 11.53 6.62 -15.72
N ALA A 65 11.61 5.39 -16.24
CA ALA A 65 10.88 4.98 -17.44
C ALA A 65 9.44 4.54 -17.16
N LEU A 66 9.05 4.27 -15.90
CA LEU A 66 7.74 3.68 -15.59
C LEU A 66 6.57 4.51 -16.13
N SER A 67 6.60 5.82 -15.93
CA SER A 67 5.55 6.73 -16.41
C SER A 67 5.48 6.79 -17.94
N LEU A 68 6.62 6.72 -18.62
CA LEU A 68 6.69 6.69 -20.08
C LEU A 68 6.17 5.35 -20.63
N LEU A 69 6.52 4.23 -19.99
CA LEU A 69 6.01 2.90 -20.34
C LEU A 69 4.49 2.83 -20.23
N ARG A 70 3.92 3.40 -19.16
CA ARG A 70 2.47 3.50 -18.97
C ARG A 70 1.80 4.34 -20.07
N LEU A 71 2.45 5.42 -20.52
CA LEU A 71 1.96 6.25 -21.62
C LEU A 71 1.98 5.51 -22.95
N ALA A 72 3.05 4.78 -23.24
CA ALA A 72 3.19 3.98 -24.45
C ALA A 72 2.24 2.77 -24.47
N HIS A 73 1.94 2.19 -23.31
CA HIS A 73 1.11 1.00 -23.16
C HIS A 73 0.04 1.21 -22.07
N PRO A 74 -1.17 1.68 -22.43
CA PRO A 74 -2.23 1.93 -21.45
C PRO A 74 -2.62 0.70 -20.60
N GLY A 75 -2.53 -0.50 -21.18
CA GLY A 75 -2.74 -1.79 -20.50
C GLY A 75 -1.50 -2.36 -19.81
N LEU A 76 -0.48 -1.53 -19.51
CA LEU A 76 0.79 -1.98 -18.91
C LEU A 76 0.58 -2.93 -17.71
N LEU A 77 -0.34 -2.58 -16.82
CA LEU A 77 -0.59 -3.33 -15.59
C LEU A 77 -1.39 -4.63 -15.82
N GLU A 78 -2.11 -4.76 -16.93
CA GLU A 78 -2.92 -5.95 -17.23
C GLU A 78 -2.04 -7.19 -17.45
N GLY A 79 -0.80 -6.99 -17.90
CA GLY A 79 0.19 -8.05 -18.04
C GLY A 79 0.96 -8.38 -16.76
N TRP A 80 0.70 -7.68 -15.65
CA TRP A 80 1.42 -7.87 -14.39
C TRP A 80 0.57 -8.70 -13.41
N PRO A 81 1.19 -9.51 -12.53
CA PRO A 81 0.43 -10.25 -11.51
C PRO A 81 -0.35 -9.30 -10.60
N THR A 82 -1.61 -9.62 -10.31
CA THR A 82 -2.48 -8.74 -9.50
C THR A 82 -1.85 -8.38 -8.16
N ASP A 83 -1.29 -9.36 -7.43
CA ASP A 83 -0.68 -9.13 -6.12
C ASP A 83 0.53 -8.19 -6.21
N THR A 84 1.26 -8.22 -7.33
CA THR A 84 2.34 -7.27 -7.61
C THR A 84 1.81 -5.85 -7.75
N VAL A 85 0.72 -5.66 -8.51
CA VAL A 85 0.13 -4.32 -8.67
C VAL A 85 -0.43 -3.82 -7.33
N LEU A 86 -1.07 -4.69 -6.54
CA LEU A 86 -1.54 -4.34 -5.20
C LEU A 86 -0.39 -3.91 -4.29
N ASN A 87 0.74 -4.61 -4.32
CA ASN A 87 1.94 -4.24 -3.54
C ASN A 87 2.50 -2.88 -3.94
N LEU A 88 2.45 -2.52 -5.23
CA LEU A 88 2.85 -1.20 -5.72
C LEU A 88 1.88 -0.11 -5.25
N VAL A 89 0.57 -0.37 -5.28
CA VAL A 89 -0.48 0.60 -4.88
C VAL A 89 -0.36 1.00 -3.42
N VAL A 90 0.02 0.07 -2.53
CA VAL A 90 0.15 0.34 -1.08
C VAL A 90 1.34 1.25 -0.77
N GLN A 91 2.34 1.32 -1.65
CA GLN A 91 3.55 2.08 -1.39
C GLN A 91 3.26 3.60 -1.31
N PRO A 92 3.79 4.33 -0.31
CA PRO A 92 3.56 5.78 -0.17
C PRO A 92 3.99 6.62 -1.38
N GLN A 93 4.99 6.15 -2.12
CA GLN A 93 5.52 6.77 -3.33
C GLN A 93 4.76 6.36 -4.61
N ALA A 94 3.68 5.58 -4.50
CA ALA A 94 2.86 5.21 -5.64
C ALA A 94 2.40 6.48 -6.38
N PRO A 95 2.64 6.59 -7.70
CA PRO A 95 2.28 7.78 -8.45
C PRO A 95 0.76 7.93 -8.52
N ASP A 96 0.32 9.17 -8.73
CA ASP A 96 -1.11 9.51 -8.74
C ASP A 96 -1.94 8.66 -9.72
N TRP A 97 -1.42 8.41 -10.93
CA TRP A 97 -2.10 7.57 -11.91
C TRP A 97 -2.33 6.13 -11.42
N LEU A 98 -1.42 5.59 -10.60
CA LEU A 98 -1.55 4.24 -10.04
C LEU A 98 -2.59 4.21 -8.91
N ARG A 99 -2.65 5.27 -8.10
CA ARG A 99 -3.71 5.42 -7.08
C ARG A 99 -5.08 5.55 -7.72
N ARG A 100 -5.21 6.38 -8.76
CA ARG A 100 -6.46 6.52 -9.52
C ARG A 100 -6.88 5.23 -10.20
N TYR A 101 -5.92 4.49 -10.76
CA TYR A 101 -6.17 3.14 -11.28
C TYR A 101 -6.78 2.24 -10.20
N ALA A 102 -6.20 2.23 -8.99
CA ALA A 102 -6.72 1.42 -7.89
C ALA A 102 -8.11 1.87 -7.39
N LEU A 103 -8.36 3.18 -7.31
CA LEU A 103 -9.66 3.73 -6.90
C LEU A 103 -10.79 3.36 -7.87
N ALA A 104 -10.50 3.34 -9.18
CA ALA A 104 -11.47 3.04 -10.23
C ALA A 104 -11.59 1.56 -10.58
N HIS A 105 -10.77 0.68 -9.99
CA HIS A 105 -10.70 -0.72 -10.40
C HIS A 105 -11.95 -1.51 -10.01
N ALA A 106 -12.37 -2.47 -10.84
CA ALA A 106 -13.57 -3.27 -10.57
C ALA A 106 -13.40 -4.25 -9.38
N ASP A 107 -12.18 -4.76 -9.20
CA ASP A 107 -11.84 -5.63 -8.07
C ASP A 107 -11.60 -4.82 -6.78
N PRO A 108 -12.42 -5.01 -5.72
CA PRO A 108 -12.34 -4.25 -4.47
C PRO A 108 -11.01 -4.40 -3.72
N ARG A 109 -10.18 -5.40 -4.04
CA ARG A 109 -8.84 -5.55 -3.45
C ARG A 109 -7.96 -4.32 -3.70
N PHE A 110 -8.16 -3.63 -4.82
CA PHE A 110 -7.44 -2.40 -5.15
C PHE A 110 -7.86 -1.23 -4.25
N GLN A 111 -9.15 -1.08 -3.97
CA GLN A 111 -9.64 -0.08 -3.02
C GLN A 111 -9.19 -0.39 -1.60
N VAL A 112 -9.12 -1.68 -1.20
CA VAL A 112 -8.53 -2.08 0.09
C VAL A 112 -7.05 -1.69 0.15
N ALA A 113 -6.29 -1.90 -0.94
CA ALA A 113 -4.87 -1.53 -1.01
C ALA A 113 -4.67 -0.01 -0.88
N VAL A 114 -5.45 0.79 -1.63
CA VAL A 114 -5.25 2.25 -1.68
C VAL A 114 -5.88 2.99 -0.49
N ALA A 115 -6.85 2.41 0.22
CA ALA A 115 -7.59 3.11 1.29
C ALA A 115 -6.72 3.64 2.44
N GLY A 116 -5.57 3.00 2.69
CA GLY A 116 -4.59 3.46 3.69
C GLY A 116 -3.58 4.48 3.16
N HIS A 117 -3.63 4.85 1.88
CA HIS A 117 -2.58 5.62 1.24
C HIS A 117 -2.56 7.08 1.77
N PRO A 118 -1.39 7.62 2.16
CA PRO A 118 -1.30 8.94 2.80
C PRO A 118 -1.69 10.10 1.88
N ALA A 119 -1.51 9.94 0.57
CA ALA A 119 -1.84 10.95 -0.43
C ALA A 119 -3.31 10.97 -0.90
N LEU A 120 -4.22 10.24 -0.24
CA LEU A 120 -5.65 10.36 -0.52
C LEU A 120 -6.19 11.69 -0.01
N ASN A 121 -7.05 12.34 -0.80
CA ASN A 121 -7.73 13.55 -0.37
C ASN A 121 -9.01 13.25 0.43
N THR A 122 -9.59 14.28 1.04
CA THR A 122 -10.79 14.16 1.89
C THR A 122 -11.99 13.52 1.18
N ASP A 123 -12.21 13.84 -0.10
CA ASP A 123 -13.34 13.31 -0.87
C ASP A 123 -13.15 11.84 -1.22
N GLU A 124 -11.92 11.44 -1.59
CA GLU A 124 -11.55 10.04 -1.81
C GLU A 124 -11.72 9.21 -0.53
N ILE A 125 -11.27 9.73 0.62
CA ILE A 125 -11.45 9.07 1.92
C ILE A 125 -12.95 8.93 2.23
N ARG A 126 -13.75 9.99 2.03
CA ARG A 126 -15.20 9.96 2.25
C ARG A 126 -15.90 8.95 1.35
N GLN A 127 -15.51 8.84 0.08
CA GLN A 127 -16.04 7.84 -0.85
C GLN A 127 -15.72 6.42 -0.36
N LEU A 128 -14.47 6.16 0.02
CA LEU A 128 -14.04 4.84 0.51
C LEU A 128 -14.67 4.47 1.85
N ALA A 129 -14.94 5.44 2.72
CA ALA A 129 -15.66 5.25 3.99
C ALA A 129 -17.10 4.77 3.79
N ARG A 130 -17.68 4.96 2.60
CA ARG A 130 -19.05 4.53 2.23
C ARG A 130 -19.05 3.34 1.28
N HIS A 131 -17.88 2.75 1.04
CA HIS A 131 -17.73 1.66 0.09
C HIS A 131 -18.55 0.43 0.51
N THR A 132 -19.13 -0.28 -0.45
CA THR A 132 -20.02 -1.44 -0.19
C THR A 132 -19.29 -2.58 0.52
N VAL A 133 -18.03 -2.80 0.18
CA VAL A 133 -17.16 -3.81 0.81
C VAL A 133 -16.63 -3.30 2.16
N TRP A 134 -17.01 -3.97 3.24
CA TRP A 134 -16.61 -3.60 4.61
C TRP A 134 -15.10 -3.57 4.82
N LYS A 135 -14.31 -4.41 4.13
CA LYS A 135 -12.84 -4.41 4.23
C LYS A 135 -12.22 -3.08 3.79
N VAL A 136 -12.84 -2.39 2.82
CA VAL A 136 -12.40 -1.06 2.39
C VAL A 136 -12.69 -0.05 3.50
N ARG A 137 -13.90 -0.05 4.04
CA ARG A 137 -14.30 0.82 5.16
C ARG A 137 -13.45 0.57 6.41
N ALA A 138 -13.13 -0.69 6.72
CA ALA A 138 -12.23 -1.06 7.82
C ALA A 138 -10.81 -0.53 7.61
N ARG A 139 -10.30 -0.54 6.37
CA ARG A 139 -9.00 0.08 6.07
C ARG A 139 -9.05 1.59 6.25
N VAL A 140 -10.14 2.24 5.86
CA VAL A 140 -10.34 3.67 6.14
C VAL A 140 -10.41 3.92 7.65
N ALA A 141 -11.15 3.10 8.41
CA ALA A 141 -11.27 3.19 9.86
C ALA A 141 -9.92 3.11 10.59
N ALA A 142 -8.92 2.41 10.04
CA ALA A 142 -7.58 2.32 10.60
C ALA A 142 -6.74 3.59 10.41
N ARG A 143 -7.18 4.56 9.61
CA ARG A 143 -6.39 5.75 9.28
C ARG A 143 -6.31 6.73 10.46
N PRO A 144 -5.12 7.28 10.80
CA PRO A 144 -4.99 8.22 11.91
C PRO A 144 -5.59 9.61 11.61
N ASP A 145 -5.80 9.95 10.35
CA ASP A 145 -6.19 11.29 9.87
C ASP A 145 -7.68 11.43 9.55
N LEU A 146 -8.54 10.57 10.11
CA LEU A 146 -9.98 10.68 9.90
C LEU A 146 -10.56 11.93 10.54
N SER A 147 -11.49 12.58 9.83
CA SER A 147 -12.33 13.61 10.43
C SER A 147 -13.25 13.03 11.50
N LEU A 148 -13.65 13.85 12.47
CA LEU A 148 -14.60 13.44 13.51
C LEU A 148 -15.94 12.96 12.93
N GLU A 149 -16.40 13.57 11.83
CA GLU A 149 -17.60 13.16 11.08
C GLU A 149 -17.48 11.71 10.61
N LEU A 150 -16.37 11.35 9.94
CA LEU A 150 -16.16 10.01 9.43
C LEU A 150 -15.91 8.99 10.55
N LEU A 151 -15.18 9.38 11.60
CA LEU A 151 -14.98 8.53 12.77
C LEU A 151 -16.32 8.18 13.41
N THR A 152 -17.20 9.16 13.59
CA THR A 152 -18.54 8.98 14.17
C THR A 152 -19.40 8.06 13.29
N ALA A 153 -19.38 8.27 11.98
CA ALA A 153 -20.11 7.42 11.04
C ALA A 153 -19.61 5.96 11.06
N LEU A 154 -18.29 5.74 11.18
CA LEU A 154 -17.70 4.40 11.20
C LEU A 154 -17.87 3.70 12.56
N LEU A 155 -18.03 4.44 13.67
CA LEU A 155 -18.44 3.87 14.96
C LEU A 155 -19.83 3.23 14.89
N ASP A 156 -20.67 3.69 13.96
CA ASP A 156 -22.00 3.16 13.65
C ASP A 156 -22.03 2.22 12.45
N ASP A 157 -20.87 1.84 11.92
CA ASP A 157 -20.81 1.00 10.73
C ASP A 157 -21.58 -0.31 10.97
N SER A 158 -22.40 -0.72 10.01
CA SER A 158 -23.16 -1.97 10.08
C SER A 158 -22.28 -3.21 10.34
N ASP A 159 -21.05 -3.21 9.85
CA ASP A 159 -20.14 -4.35 9.95
C ASP A 159 -19.27 -4.24 11.20
N TYR A 160 -19.33 -5.26 12.07
CA TYR A 160 -18.56 -5.26 13.31
C TYR A 160 -17.06 -5.27 13.09
N GLY A 161 -16.56 -5.73 11.93
CA GLY A 161 -15.14 -5.73 11.59
C GLY A 161 -14.59 -4.31 11.44
N VAL A 162 -15.40 -3.37 10.94
CA VAL A 162 -15.04 -1.95 10.89
C VAL A 162 -14.95 -1.37 12.30
N ARG A 163 -15.96 -1.64 13.14
CA ARG A 163 -15.99 -1.17 14.54
C ARG A 163 -14.89 -1.79 15.39
N LEU A 164 -14.52 -3.05 15.11
CA LEU A 164 -13.40 -3.73 15.74
C LEU A 164 -12.05 -3.06 15.44
N VAL A 165 -11.85 -2.59 14.19
CA VAL A 165 -10.65 -1.82 13.85
C VAL A 165 -10.60 -0.51 14.64
N LEU A 166 -11.74 0.17 14.81
CA LEU A 166 -11.81 1.38 15.64
C LEU A 166 -11.48 1.10 17.11
N ALA A 167 -11.95 -0.01 17.66
CA ALA A 167 -11.64 -0.42 19.04
C ALA A 167 -10.13 -0.62 19.27
N ALA A 168 -9.40 -1.04 18.24
CA ALA A 168 -7.96 -1.24 18.29
C ALA A 168 -7.13 0.06 18.16
N ARG A 169 -7.75 1.20 17.86
CA ARG A 169 -7.03 2.46 17.63
C ARG A 169 -6.45 3.05 18.91
N ALA A 170 -5.18 3.40 18.91
CA ALA A 170 -4.53 4.01 20.07
C ALA A 170 -5.11 5.39 20.44
N ASP A 171 -5.56 6.16 19.46
CA ASP A 171 -6.07 7.54 19.58
C ASP A 171 -7.59 7.65 19.84
N LEU A 172 -8.24 6.52 20.15
CA LEU A 172 -9.67 6.47 20.41
C LEU A 172 -10.06 7.33 21.63
N GLN A 173 -10.99 8.27 21.42
CA GLN A 173 -11.48 9.18 22.45
C GLN A 173 -12.40 8.45 23.47
N PRO A 174 -12.53 8.95 24.71
CA PRO A 174 -13.32 8.31 25.76
C PRO A 174 -14.78 7.99 25.36
N ASP A 175 -15.48 8.94 24.75
CA ASP A 175 -16.88 8.75 24.33
C ASP A 175 -17.02 7.62 23.30
N ALA A 176 -16.07 7.54 22.35
CA ALA A 176 -16.03 6.48 21.36
C ALA A 176 -15.68 5.12 21.99
N ALA A 177 -14.80 5.12 23.00
CA ALA A 177 -14.44 3.93 23.77
C ALA A 177 -15.62 3.40 24.60
N GLU A 178 -16.37 4.28 25.27
CA GLU A 178 -17.58 3.90 26.02
C GLU A 178 -18.61 3.25 25.09
N ARG A 179 -18.85 3.90 23.94
CA ARG A 179 -19.76 3.39 22.92
C ARG A 179 -19.36 1.99 22.44
N LEU A 180 -18.09 1.77 22.10
CA LEU A 180 -17.60 0.45 21.68
C LEU A 180 -17.56 -0.56 22.83
N GLY A 181 -17.47 -0.12 24.09
CA GLY A 181 -17.62 -0.97 25.27
C GLY A 181 -19.03 -1.58 25.39
N GLN A 182 -20.03 -0.90 24.82
CA GLN A 182 -21.42 -1.33 24.75
C GLN A 182 -21.81 -1.87 23.36
N ASP A 183 -20.84 -2.05 22.45
CA ASP A 183 -21.08 -2.51 21.07
C ASP A 183 -21.90 -3.80 21.05
N SER A 184 -22.74 -4.01 20.03
CA SER A 184 -23.54 -5.23 19.89
C SER A 184 -22.69 -6.49 19.70
N SER A 185 -21.49 -6.37 19.12
CA SER A 185 -20.56 -7.46 18.87
C SER A 185 -19.73 -7.81 20.10
N LEU A 186 -19.73 -9.10 20.48
CA LEU A 186 -18.89 -9.62 21.55
C LEU A 186 -17.39 -9.37 21.32
N LEU A 187 -16.93 -9.47 20.06
CA LEU A 187 -15.53 -9.28 19.70
C LEU A 187 -15.07 -7.85 19.93
N VAL A 188 -15.92 -6.87 19.59
CA VAL A 188 -15.64 -5.45 19.82
C VAL A 188 -15.59 -5.16 21.31
N ARG A 189 -16.57 -5.65 22.08
CA ARG A 189 -16.57 -5.49 23.55
C ARG A 189 -15.34 -6.14 24.19
N GLN A 190 -14.90 -7.30 23.71
CA GLN A 190 -13.71 -7.98 24.20
C GLN A 190 -12.43 -7.18 23.92
N ALA A 191 -12.29 -6.63 22.72
CA ALA A 191 -11.17 -5.76 22.37
C ALA A 191 -11.08 -4.53 23.29
N MET A 192 -12.22 -3.90 23.58
CA MET A 192 -12.28 -2.76 24.50
C MET A 192 -11.90 -3.12 25.94
N ARG A 193 -12.29 -4.31 26.42
CA ARG A 193 -11.87 -4.80 27.75
C ARG A 193 -10.37 -5.05 27.82
N GLN A 194 -9.79 -5.65 26.78
CA GLN A 194 -8.35 -5.93 26.73
C GLN A 194 -7.51 -4.65 26.73
N ARG A 195 -8.02 -3.56 26.14
CA ARG A 195 -7.38 -2.24 26.18
C ARG A 195 -7.25 -1.65 27.60
N LEU A 196 -8.15 -2.02 28.51
CA LEU A 196 -8.19 -1.51 29.89
C LEU A 196 -7.38 -2.36 30.86
N LEU A 197 -6.79 -3.47 30.40
CA LEU A 197 -5.90 -4.29 31.23
C LEU A 197 -4.49 -3.65 31.24
N PRO A 198 -3.85 -3.55 32.41
CA PRO A 198 -2.52 -2.97 32.58
C PRO A 198 -1.40 -3.81 31.95
#